data_AF-A0A3R7CXL1-F1
#
_entry.id   AF-A0A3R7CXL1-F1
#
_cell.length_a   1.000
_cell.length_b   1.000
_cell.length_c   1.000
_cell.angle_alpha   90.00
_cell.angle_beta   90.00
_cell.angle_gamma   90.00
#
_symmetry.space_group_name_H-M   'P 1'
#
loop_
_entity.id
_entity.type
_entity.pdbx_description
1 polymer ?
#
loop_
_entity_poly.entity_id
_entity_poly.type
_entity_poly.pdbx_seq_one_letter_code
_entity_poly.pdbx_strand_id
1 'polypeptide(L)' 'MTQQKEINAQYARERLKQIDRMIVKIKAARTDAIARSNPQANERTREFERREVERYTAMLADMQAERAVLSRRAKV' A
#
# COMPACT_ATOMS: atom_id res chain seq x y z
N MET A 1 8.49 -29.52 17.98
CA MET A 1 7.48 -28.47 17.73
C MET A 1 8.07 -27.13 17.25
N THR A 2 9.35 -27.10 16.84
CA THR A 2 10.11 -25.90 16.42
C THR A 2 10.01 -25.62 14.92
N GLN A 3 10.05 -26.67 14.08
CA GLN A 3 10.05 -26.55 12.62
C GLN A 3 8.80 -25.83 12.05
N GLN A 4 7.60 -26.16 12.54
CA GLN A 4 6.36 -25.50 12.10
C GLN A 4 6.33 -24.01 12.46
N LYS A 5 6.91 -23.62 13.59
CA LYS A 5 6.99 -22.21 14.01
C LYS A 5 7.94 -21.42 13.10
N GLU A 6 9.05 -22.02 12.70
CA GLU A 6 10.01 -21.42 11.78
C GLU A 6 9.43 -21.24 10.38
N ILE A 7 8.70 -22.23 9.85
CA ILE A 7 8.00 -22.14 8.56
C ILE A 7 6.97 -20.99 8.58
N ASN A 8 6.16 -20.92 9.63
CA ASN A 8 5.16 -19.85 9.77
C ASN A 8 5.81 -18.46 9.88
N ALA A 9 6.95 -18.35 10.59
CA ALA A 9 7.69 -17.10 10.71
C ALA A 9 8.32 -16.67 9.37
N GLN A 10 8.87 -17.61 8.60
CA GLN A 10 9.41 -17.33 7.27
C GLN A 10 8.31 -16.86 6.30
N TYR A 11 7.17 -17.55 6.29
CA TYR A 11 6.02 -17.15 5.47
C TYR A 11 5.54 -15.74 5.81
N ALA A 12 5.44 -15.40 7.10
CA ALA A 12 5.04 -14.06 7.52
C ALA A 12 6.04 -12.98 7.08
N ARG A 13 7.34 -13.25 7.13
CA ARG A 13 8.39 -12.33 6.65
C ARG A 13 8.32 -12.11 5.14
N GLU A 14 8.14 -13.17 4.36
CA GLU A 14 7.99 -13.04 2.90
C GLU A 14 6.72 -12.26 2.55
N ARG A 15 5.63 -12.49 3.27
CA ARG A 15 4.40 -11.73 3.09
C ARG A 15 4.56 -10.25 3.45
N LEU A 16 5.28 -9.93 4.54
CA LEU A 16 5.62 -8.53 4.89
C LEU A 16 6.43 -7.85 3.78
N LYS A 17 7.43 -8.54 3.20
CA LYS A 17 8.20 -8.01 2.05
C LYS A 17 7.32 -7.74 0.83
N GLN A 18 6.33 -8.61 0.56
CA GLN A 18 5.38 -8.39 -0.53
C GLN A 18 4.53 -7.14 -0.28
N ILE A 19 3.99 -6.97 0.93
CA ILE A 19 3.21 -5.78 1.31
C ILE A 19 4.08 -4.52 1.20
N ASP A 20 5.32 -4.56 1.66
CA ASP A 20 6.25 -3.42 1.55
C ASP A 20 6.49 -3.01 0.09
N ARG A 21 6.67 -3.99 -0.81
CA ARG A 21 6.78 -3.71 -2.26
C ARG A 21 5.49 -3.09 -2.82
N MET A 22 4.32 -3.55 -2.38
CA MET A 22 3.03 -2.98 -2.81
C MET A 22 2.86 -1.54 -2.31
N ILE A 23 3.22 -1.27 -1.05
CA ILE A 23 3.21 0.08 -0.47
C ILE A 23 4.06 1.03 -1.30
N VAL A 24 5.28 0.64 -1.68
CA VAL A 24 6.17 1.47 -2.52
C VAL A 24 5.53 1.74 -3.88
N LYS A 25 4.94 0.73 -4.53
CA LYS A 25 4.26 0.91 -5.82
C LYS A 25 3.06 1.85 -5.72
N ILE A 26 2.24 1.73 -4.67
CA ILE A 26 1.08 2.60 -4.44
C ILE A 26 1.54 4.04 -4.18
N LYS A 27 2.60 4.24 -3.40
CA LYS A 27 3.20 5.56 -3.18
C LYS A 27 3.67 6.18 -4.49
N ALA A 28 4.37 5.42 -5.33
CA ALA A 28 4.82 5.89 -6.64
C ALA A 28 3.63 6.28 -7.55
N ALA A 29 2.60 5.42 -7.62
CA ALA A 29 1.39 5.71 -8.40
C ALA A 29 0.64 6.95 -7.89
N ARG A 30 0.56 7.14 -6.57
CA ARG A 30 -0.01 8.36 -5.96
C ARG A 30 0.78 9.60 -6.33
N THR A 31 2.11 9.55 -6.23
CA THR A 31 2.98 10.67 -6.60
C THR A 31 2.85 11.03 -8.08
N ASP A 32 2.79 10.02 -8.95
CA ASP A 32 2.58 10.18 -10.39
C ASP A 32 1.20 10.79 -10.70
N ALA A 33 0.13 10.31 -10.05
CA ALA A 33 -1.21 10.89 -10.20
C ALA A 33 -1.27 12.36 -9.75
N ILE A 34 -0.60 12.70 -8.65
CA ILE A 34 -0.48 14.10 -8.19
C ILE A 34 0.31 14.93 -9.21
N ALA A 35 1.43 14.41 -9.73
CA ALA A 35 2.27 15.12 -10.69
C ALA A 35 1.58 15.37 -12.03
N ARG A 36 0.68 14.47 -12.45
CA ARG A 36 -0.14 14.64 -13.66
C ARG A 36 -1.36 15.53 -13.46
N SER A 37 -1.75 15.84 -12.23
CA SER A 37 -2.94 16.65 -11.98
C SER A 37 -2.78 18.03 -12.58
N ASN A 38 -3.75 18.45 -13.39
CA ASN A 38 -3.73 19.73 -14.05
C ASN A 38 -4.67 20.73 -13.34
N PRO A 39 -4.15 21.77 -12.69
CA PRO A 39 -4.98 22.74 -11.98
C PRO A 39 -5.91 23.55 -12.90
N GLN A 40 -5.60 23.61 -14.20
CA GLN A 40 -6.40 24.30 -15.22
C GLN A 40 -7.40 23.37 -15.92
N ALA A 41 -7.48 22.09 -15.56
CA ALA A 41 -8.42 21.18 -16.17
C ALA A 41 -9.88 21.57 -15.87
N ASN A 42 -10.81 21.10 -16.70
CA ASN A 42 -12.23 21.28 -16.42
C ASN A 42 -12.64 20.55 -15.13
N GLU A 43 -13.82 20.88 -14.60
CA GLU A 43 -14.31 20.35 -13.32
C GLU A 43 -14.35 18.83 -13.29
N ARG A 44 -14.85 18.20 -14.36
CA ARG A 44 -14.95 16.74 -14.47
C ARG A 44 -13.59 16.05 -14.41
N THR A 45 -12.59 16.60 -15.11
CA THR A 45 -11.23 16.08 -15.09
C THR A 45 -10.58 16.27 -13.71
N ARG A 46 -10.76 17.44 -13.07
CA ARG A 46 -10.25 17.69 -11.71
C ARG A 46 -10.87 16.74 -10.68
N GLU A 47 -12.17 16.47 -10.79
CA GLU A 47 -12.83 15.50 -9.91
C GLU A 47 -12.27 14.09 -10.12
N PHE A 48 -12.06 13.68 -11.37
CA PHE A 48 -11.45 12.39 -11.68
C PHE A 48 -10.04 12.26 -11.10
N GLU A 49 -9.18 13.25 -11.33
CA GLU A 49 -7.80 13.29 -10.80
C GLU A 49 -7.80 13.24 -9.26
N ARG A 50 -8.70 14.00 -8.63
CA ARG A 50 -8.85 13.99 -7.16
C ARG A 50 -9.27 12.62 -6.65
N ARG A 51 -10.29 12.00 -7.26
CA ARG A 51 -10.76 10.65 -6.89
C ARG A 51 -9.67 9.60 -7.09
N GLU A 52 -8.83 9.74 -8.11
CA GLU A 52 -7.70 8.84 -8.34
C GLU A 52 -6.66 8.93 -7.20
N VAL A 53 -6.30 10.15 -6.77
CA VAL A 53 -5.39 10.36 -5.63
C VAL A 53 -6.01 9.87 -4.31
N GLU A 54 -7.29 10.11 -4.09
CA GLU A 54 -8.05 9.60 -2.93
C GLU A 54 -8.03 8.06 -2.90
N ARG A 55 -8.25 7.41 -4.06
CA ARG A 55 -8.18 5.95 -4.18
C ARG A 55 -6.80 5.41 -3.78
N TYR A 56 -5.71 5.98 -4.30
CA TYR A 56 -4.37 5.54 -3.92
C TYR A 56 -4.07 5.80 -2.44
N THR A 57 -4.62 6.87 -1.88
CA THR A 57 -4.48 7.17 -0.45
C THR A 57 -5.19 6.13 0.41
N ALA A 58 -6.41 5.73 0.04
CA ALA A 58 -7.14 4.65 0.72
C ALA A 58 -6.42 3.31 0.62
N MET A 59 -5.98 2.91 -0.58
CA MET A 59 -5.21 1.68 -0.79
C MET A 59 -3.92 1.65 0.04
N LEU A 60 -3.24 2.80 0.19
CA LEU A 60 -2.04 2.90 1.01
C LEU A 60 -2.36 2.67 2.49
N ALA A 61 -3.45 3.25 3.00
CA ALA A 61 -3.88 3.07 4.38
C ALA A 61 -4.22 1.60 4.67
N ASP A 62 -4.94 0.93 3.78
CA ASP A 62 -5.29 -0.48 3.91
C ASP A 62 -4.05 -1.38 3.94
N MET A 63 -3.10 -1.16 3.04
CA MET A 63 -1.85 -1.93 3.01
C MET A 63 -0.98 -1.68 4.25
N GLN A 64 -0.95 -0.46 4.76
CA GLN A 64 -0.25 -0.14 6.02
C GLN A 64 -0.91 -0.84 7.21
N ALA A 65 -2.24 -0.91 7.24
CA ALA A 65 -2.98 -1.65 8.26
C ALA A 65 -2.71 -3.17 8.18
N GLU A 66 -2.74 -3.77 6.98
CA GLU A 66 -2.40 -5.19 6.77
C GLU A 66 -0.98 -5.49 7.24
N ARG A 67 -0.01 -4.64 6.87
CA ARG A 67 1.38 -4.73 7.32
C ARG A 67 1.47 -4.72 8.86
N ALA A 68 0.79 -3.78 9.51
CA ALA A 68 0.83 -3.63 10.97
C ALA A 68 0.19 -4.82 11.70
N VAL A 69 -0.90 -5.39 11.18
CA VAL A 69 -1.51 -6.60 11.72
C VAL A 69 -0.56 -7.80 11.56
N LEU A 70 0.04 -7.96 10.38
CA LEU A 70 0.93 -9.07 10.09
C LEU A 70 2.23 -9.01 10.91
N SER A 71 2.83 -7.83 11.06
CA SER A 71 4.04 -7.62 11.90
C SER A 71 3.77 -8.05 13.34
N ARG A 72 2.64 -7.60 13.92
CA ARG A 72 2.21 -7.97 15.27
C ARG A 72 2.02 -9.48 15.43
N ARG A 73 1.39 -10.15 14.45
CA ARG A 73 1.19 -11.61 14.46
C ARG A 73 2.51 -12.38 14.31
N ALA A 74 3.43 -11.85 13.51
CA ALA A 74 4.73 -12.47 13.25
C ALA A 74 5.72 -12.27 14.41
N LYS A 75 5.41 -11.39 15.39
CA LYS A 75 6.35 -10.91 16.42
C LYS A 75 7.61 -10.29 15.81
N VAL A 76 7.45 -9.64 14.65
CA VAL A 76 8.50 -8.91 13.93
C VAL A 76 8.26 -7.42 14.11
#